data_AF-A0A392Q7W0-F1
#
_entry.id   AF-A0A392Q7W0-F1
#
_cell.length_a   1.000
_cell.length_b   1.000
_cell.length_c   1.000
_cell.angle_alpha   90.00
_cell.angle_beta   90.00
_cell.angle_gamma   90.00
#
_symmetry.space_group_name_H-M   'P 1'
#
loop_
_entity.id
_entity.type
_entity.pdbx_description
1 polymer ?
#
loop_
_entity_poly.entity_id
_entity_poly.type
_entity_poly.pdbx_seq_one_letter_code
_entity_poly.pdbx_strand_id
1 'polypeptide(L)'
;MLLMKTGGQVIYGGPLGRNSEKLIEYFEAITGIPKIEDGYNPATWMLDISSPVVESQLNIDFAELYNKSSLYQRNQELIKELSIPAPGTKELYFPSKYSQSFVTQCNACFWKQYCSYWRNPQYNA
;
A
#
# COMPACT_ATOMS: atom_id res chain seq x y z
N MET A 1 2.48 5.39 1.57
CA MET A 1 1.11 4.90 1.36
C MET A 1 0.82 4.92 -0.13
N LEU A 2 0.15 3.88 -0.62
CA LEU A 2 -0.24 3.75 -2.02
C LEU A 2 -1.76 3.60 -2.06
N LEU A 3 -2.43 4.51 -2.76
CA LEU A 3 -3.87 4.48 -2.97
C LEU A 3 -4.18 4.23 -4.44
N MET A 4 -5.12 3.32 -4.67
CA MET A 4 -5.53 2.89 -5.99
C MET A 4 -7.03 2.99 -6.11
N LYS A 5 -7.52 3.43 -7.28
CA LYS A 5 -8.95 3.37 -7.61
C LYS A 5 -9.33 1.99 -8.15
N THR A 6 -10.63 1.75 -8.25
CA THR A 6 -11.19 0.56 -8.89
C THR A 6 -10.61 0.39 -10.29
N GLY A 7 -10.14 -0.82 -10.63
CA GLY A 7 -9.40 -1.06 -11.88
C GLY A 7 -7.87 -1.07 -11.70
N GLY A 8 -7.38 -0.82 -10.48
CA GLY A 8 -5.97 -1.03 -10.14
C GLY A 8 -5.05 0.11 -10.58
N GLN A 9 -5.59 1.30 -10.83
CA GLN A 9 -4.81 2.48 -11.19
C GLN A 9 -4.45 3.29 -9.95
N VAL A 10 -3.21 3.73 -9.86
CA VAL A 10 -2.72 4.53 -8.72
C VAL A 10 -3.24 5.96 -8.84
N ILE A 11 -3.79 6.47 -7.73
CA ILE A 11 -4.30 7.85 -7.62
C ILE A 11 -3.52 8.67 -6.59
N TYR A 12 -2.76 8.02 -5.71
CA TYR A 12 -1.83 8.66 -4.80
C TYR A 12 -0.71 7.70 -4.39
N GLY A 13 0.52 8.17 -4.41
CA GLY A 13 1.70 7.42 -3.94
C GLY A 13 2.61 8.35 -3.16
N GLY A 14 2.55 8.33 -1.84
CA GLY A 14 3.28 9.31 -1.03
C GLY A 14 3.24 9.04 0.47
N PRO A 15 3.99 9.83 1.25
CA PRO A 15 3.91 9.80 2.70
C PRO A 15 2.56 10.37 3.17
N LEU A 16 1.96 9.79 4.22
CA LEU A 16 0.72 10.35 4.79
C LEU A 16 0.97 11.69 5.50
N GLY A 17 2.15 11.87 6.10
CA GLY A 17 2.42 13.01 6.98
C GLY A 17 1.75 12.86 8.35
N ARG A 18 1.88 13.87 9.21
CA ARG A 18 1.24 13.86 10.52
C ARG A 18 -0.27 14.00 10.33
N ASN A 19 -1.06 13.13 10.97
CA ASN A 19 -2.52 13.13 10.84
C ASN A 19 -3.02 13.12 9.37
N SER A 20 -2.29 12.45 8.47
CA SER A 20 -2.61 12.39 7.04
C SER A 20 -2.57 13.74 6.29
N GLU A 21 -1.90 14.76 6.84
CA GLU A 21 -1.84 16.11 6.26
C GLU A 21 -1.39 16.12 4.79
N LYS A 22 -0.40 15.31 4.41
CA LYS A 22 0.16 15.31 3.04
C LYS A 22 -0.77 14.67 2.03
N LEU A 23 -1.59 13.73 2.49
CA LEU A 23 -2.63 13.13 1.66
C LEU A 23 -3.79 14.09 1.48
N ILE A 24 -4.22 14.75 2.56
CA ILE A 24 -5.29 15.75 2.55
C ILE A 24 -4.90 16.92 1.64
N GLU A 25 -3.71 17.51 1.85
CA GLU A 25 -3.17 18.59 1.02
C GLU A 25 -3.17 18.25 -0.48
N TYR A 26 -2.82 17.00 -0.83
CA TYR A 26 -2.78 16.57 -2.23
C TYR A 26 -4.17 16.55 -2.88
N PHE A 27 -5.17 15.98 -2.20
CA PHE A 27 -6.52 15.88 -2.76
C PHE A 27 -7.27 17.21 -2.69
N GLU A 28 -7.07 18.01 -1.64
CA GLU A 28 -7.65 19.36 -1.53
C GLU A 28 -7.10 20.34 -2.58
N ALA A 29 -5.90 20.09 -3.11
CA ALA A 29 -5.34 20.88 -4.21
C ALA A 29 -6.07 20.65 -5.55
N ILE A 30 -6.89 19.60 -5.67
CA ILE A 30 -7.68 19.31 -6.86
C ILE A 30 -8.96 20.14 -6.81
N THR A 31 -9.19 20.93 -7.85
CA THR A 31 -10.38 21.79 -7.96
C THR A 31 -11.66 20.95 -7.88
N GLY A 32 -12.55 21.32 -6.96
CA GLY A 32 -13.86 20.68 -6.79
C GLY A 32 -13.92 19.62 -5.69
N ILE A 33 -12.80 19.27 -5.07
CA ILE A 33 -12.79 18.38 -3.89
C ILE A 33 -13.20 19.17 -2.64
N PRO A 34 -14.19 18.69 -1.86
CA PRO A 34 -14.56 19.33 -0.60
C PRO A 34 -13.46 19.16 0.43
N LYS A 35 -13.22 20.19 1.24
CA LYS A 35 -12.29 20.09 2.37
C LYS A 35 -12.75 19.05 3.38
N ILE A 36 -11.80 18.42 4.05
CA ILE A 36 -12.12 17.49 5.12
C ILE A 36 -12.72 18.23 6.33
N GLU A 37 -13.76 17.65 6.93
CA GLU A 37 -14.36 18.19 8.15
C GLU A 37 -13.52 17.87 9.39
N ASP A 38 -13.56 18.75 10.38
CA ASP A 38 -12.83 18.54 11.64
C ASP A 38 -13.32 17.28 12.36
N GLY A 39 -12.38 16.44 12.80
CA GLY A 39 -12.68 15.15 13.42
C GLY A 39 -13.12 14.04 12.46
N TYR A 40 -13.28 14.31 11.16
CA TYR A 40 -13.61 13.26 10.19
C TYR A 40 -12.38 12.38 9.89
N ASN A 41 -12.61 11.07 9.73
CA ASN A 41 -11.52 10.12 9.52
C ASN A 41 -10.91 10.30 8.11
N PRO A 42 -9.61 10.67 7.98
CA PRO A 42 -8.99 10.88 6.67
C PRO A 42 -9.03 9.67 5.74
N ALA A 43 -8.99 8.45 6.30
CA ALA A 43 -9.06 7.23 5.52
C ALA A 43 -10.45 7.01 4.91
N THR A 44 -11.52 7.44 5.60
CA THR A 44 -12.88 7.40 5.06
C THR A 44 -13.07 8.50 4.03
N TRP A 45 -12.69 9.73 4.38
CA TRP A 45 -12.75 10.88 3.48
C TRP A 45 -12.11 10.64 2.13
N MET A 46 -10.87 10.12 2.12
CA MET A 46 -10.16 9.88 0.87
C MET A 46 -10.85 8.85 -0.03
N LEU A 47 -11.56 7.86 0.54
CA LEU A 47 -12.31 6.86 -0.23
C LEU A 47 -13.60 7.47 -0.80
N ASP A 48 -14.25 8.34 -0.03
CA ASP A 48 -15.48 9.02 -0.47
C ASP A 48 -15.20 9.93 -1.67
N ILE A 49 -14.16 10.76 -1.57
CA ILE A 49 -13.78 11.72 -2.64
C ILE A 49 -13.16 11.05 -3.86
N SER A 50 -12.56 9.87 -3.71
CA SER A 50 -11.95 9.11 -4.82
C SER A 50 -12.92 8.13 -5.48
N SER A 51 -14.20 8.20 -5.12
CA SER A 51 -15.23 7.34 -5.68
C SER A 51 -15.49 7.64 -7.17
N PRO A 52 -15.89 6.62 -7.97
CA PRO A 52 -16.23 6.83 -9.39
C PRO A 52 -17.35 7.86 -9.62
N VAL A 53 -18.23 8.03 -8.63
CA VAL A 53 -19.30 9.02 -8.65
C VAL A 53 -18.72 10.44 -8.65
N VAL A 54 -17.76 10.70 -7.77
CA VAL A 54 -17.08 12.01 -7.68
C VAL A 54 -16.22 12.27 -8.92
N GLU A 55 -15.49 11.27 -9.43
CA GLU A 55 -14.77 11.38 -10.71
C GLU A 55 -15.70 11.82 -11.85
N SER A 56 -16.88 11.20 -11.95
CA SER A 56 -17.87 11.50 -12.98
C SER A 56 -18.49 12.89 -12.81
N GLN A 57 -18.75 13.33 -11.57
CA GLN A 57 -19.30 14.65 -11.27
C GLN A 57 -18.31 15.77 -11.59
N LEU A 58 -17.03 15.57 -11.28
CA LEU A 58 -15.97 16.51 -11.55
C LEU A 58 -15.44 16.42 -13.00
N ASN A 59 -15.83 15.38 -13.73
CA ASN A 59 -15.35 15.06 -15.07
C ASN A 59 -13.81 15.00 -15.14
N ILE A 60 -13.21 14.31 -14.16
CA ILE A 60 -11.76 14.10 -14.03
C ILE A 60 -11.43 12.62 -13.90
N ASP A 61 -10.21 12.25 -14.29
CA ASP A 61 -9.61 10.96 -13.95
C ASP A 61 -8.48 11.17 -12.94
N PHE A 62 -8.65 10.68 -11.70
CA PHE A 62 -7.64 10.83 -10.66
C PHE A 62 -6.33 10.13 -11.01
N ALA A 63 -6.37 9.04 -11.78
CA ALA A 63 -5.17 8.33 -12.19
C ALA A 63 -4.37 9.15 -13.19
N GLU A 64 -5.04 9.80 -14.14
CA GLU A 64 -4.38 10.71 -15.08
C GLU A 64 -3.79 11.94 -14.37
N LEU A 65 -4.53 12.51 -13.42
CA LEU A 65 -4.05 13.62 -12.59
C LEU A 65 -2.80 13.22 -11.81
N TYR A 66 -2.81 12.04 -11.19
CA TYR A 66 -1.64 11.53 -10.47
C TYR A 66 -0.45 11.36 -11.40
N ASN A 67 -0.61 10.76 -12.58
CA ASN A 67 0.48 10.57 -13.55
C ASN A 67 1.10 11.90 -14.03
N LYS A 68 0.31 12.98 -14.07
CA LYS A 68 0.80 14.33 -14.42
C LYS A 68 1.35 15.11 -13.21
N SER A 69 1.15 14.62 -11.99
CA SER A 69 1.54 15.32 -10.78
C SER A 69 3.06 15.32 -10.57
N SER A 70 3.56 16.34 -9.86
CA SER A 70 4.95 16.39 -9.39
C SER A 70 5.28 15.24 -8.44
N LEU A 71 4.30 14.72 -7.71
CA LEU A 71 4.45 13.57 -6.81
C LEU A 71 4.84 12.31 -7.60
N TYR A 72 4.16 12.05 -8.73
CA TYR A 72 4.53 10.94 -9.61
C TYR A 72 5.93 11.10 -10.20
N GLN A 73 6.28 12.30 -10.69
CA GLN A 73 7.60 12.57 -11.24
C GLN A 73 8.71 12.31 -10.22
N ARG A 74 8.56 12.84 -9.00
CA ARG A 74 9.50 12.60 -7.90
C ARG A 74 9.63 11.12 -7.55
N ASN A 75 8.52 10.38 -7.56
CA ASN A 75 8.54 8.94 -7.30
C ASN A 75 9.29 8.18 -8.41
N GLN A 76 9.11 8.54 -9.68
CA GLN A 76 9.85 7.94 -10.79
C GLN A 76 11.36 8.23 -10.69
N GLU A 77 11.74 9.45 -10.33
CA GLU A 77 13.14 9.82 -10.08
C GLU A 77 13.74 9.00 -8.94
N LEU A 78 13.03 8.89 -7.83
CA LEU A 78 13.46 8.10 -6.67
C LEU A 78 13.58 6.61 -7.01
N ILE A 79 12.64 6.05 -7.77
CA ILE A 79 12.72 4.66 -8.25
C ILE A 79 13.97 4.47 -9.10
N LYS A 80 14.24 5.39 -10.04
CA LYS A 80 15.43 5.35 -10.89
C LYS A 80 16.71 5.40 -10.07
N GLU A 81 16.79 6.31 -9.10
CA GLU A 81 17.93 6.43 -8.19
C GLU A 81 18.15 5.14 -7.39
N LEU A 82 17.09 4.62 -6.76
CA LEU A 82 17.17 3.43 -5.91
C LEU A 82 17.37 2.12 -6.70
N SER A 83 17.01 2.10 -7.99
CA SER A 83 17.25 0.94 -8.86
C SER A 83 18.73 0.73 -9.16
N ILE A 84 19.56 1.76 -8.98
CA ILE A 84 21.01 1.68 -9.18
C ILE A 84 21.67 1.38 -7.83
N PRO A 85 22.36 0.24 -7.67
CA PRO A 85 23.02 -0.07 -6.42
C PRO A 85 24.15 0.94 -6.14
N ALA A 86 24.26 1.40 -4.88
CA ALA A 86 25.29 2.36 -4.52
C ALA A 86 26.71 1.73 -4.69
N PRO A 87 27.72 2.52 -5.10
CA PRO A 87 29.07 2.01 -5.28
C PRO A 87 29.60 1.33 -4.01
N GLY A 88 30.13 0.11 -4.15
CA GLY A 88 30.66 -0.67 -3.02
C GLY A 88 29.61 -1.46 -2.23
N THR A 89 28.33 -1.39 -2.62
CA THR A 89 27.30 -2.30 -2.09
C THR A 89 27.47 -3.70 -2.68
N LYS A 90 27.24 -4.72 -1.84
CA LYS A 90 27.20 -6.11 -2.29
C LYS A 90 25.78 -6.46 -2.69
N GLU A 91 25.64 -7.31 -3.69
CA GLU A 91 24.35 -7.89 -4.02
C GLU A 91 23.73 -8.58 -2.80
N LEU A 92 22.40 -8.56 -2.75
CA LEU A 92 21.63 -9.20 -1.70
C LEU A 92 21.93 -10.71 -1.70
N TYR A 93 22.70 -11.15 -0.71
CA TYR A 93 23.09 -12.55 -0.56
C TYR A 93 22.30 -13.20 0.56
N PHE A 94 21.61 -14.29 0.24
CA PHE A 94 20.98 -15.17 1.21
C PHE A 94 21.79 -16.46 1.33
N PRO A 95 22.22 -16.86 2.55
CA PRO A 95 23.03 -18.07 2.74
C PRO A 95 22.28 -19.36 2.37
N SER A 96 20.95 -19.30 2.36
CA SER A 96 20.07 -20.39 1.97
C SER A 96 18.83 -19.84 1.27
N LYS A 97 18.23 -20.67 0.41
CA LYS A 97 16.95 -20.35 -0.26
C LYS A 97 15.79 -20.19 0.74
N TYR A 98 15.83 -20.94 1.85
CA TYR A 98 14.80 -20.96 2.88
C TYR A 98 15.42 -20.66 4.24
N SER A 99 14.64 -20.08 5.16
CA SER A 99 15.11 -19.74 6.51
C SER A 99 15.48 -20.95 7.37
N GLN A 100 14.97 -22.15 7.04
CA GLN A 100 15.21 -23.41 7.76
C GLN A 100 15.28 -24.59 6.78
N SER A 101 15.87 -25.69 7.21
CA SER A 101 15.90 -26.94 6.42
C SER A 101 14.50 -27.50 6.18
N PHE A 102 14.34 -28.30 5.13
CA PHE A 102 13.08 -28.97 4.82
C PHE A 102 12.57 -29.81 6.00
N VAL A 103 13.45 -30.60 6.62
CA VAL A 103 13.09 -31.48 7.76
C VAL A 103 12.59 -30.67 8.94
N THR A 104 13.26 -29.55 9.25
CA THR A 104 12.83 -28.64 10.32
C THR A 104 11.43 -28.08 10.05
N GLN A 105 11.18 -27.62 8.83
CA GLN A 105 9.87 -27.11 8.43
C GLN A 105 8.78 -28.19 8.50
N CYS A 106 9.05 -29.39 8.01
CA CYS A 106 8.13 -30.53 8.09
C CYS A 106 7.76 -30.86 9.55
N ASN A 107 8.75 -30.98 10.42
CA ASN A 107 8.53 -31.26 11.84
C ASN A 107 7.70 -30.15 12.50
N ALA A 108 7.99 -28.88 12.20
CA ALA A 108 7.21 -27.76 12.71
C ALA A 108 5.76 -27.78 12.21
N CYS A 109 5.53 -28.14 10.95
CA CYS A 109 4.18 -28.30 10.39
C CYS A 109 3.40 -29.44 11.07
N PHE A 110 4.01 -30.60 11.27
CA PHE A 110 3.37 -31.71 11.97
C PHE A 110 3.08 -31.38 13.43
N TRP A 111 4.03 -30.72 14.12
CA TRP A 111 3.81 -30.25 15.49
C TRP A 111 2.63 -29.29 15.58
N LYS A 112 2.60 -28.27 14.70
CA LYS A 112 1.49 -27.32 14.60
C LYS A 112 0.17 -28.03 14.34
N GLN A 113 0.14 -28.97 13.40
CA GLN A 113 -1.06 -29.73 13.05
C GLN A 113 -1.54 -30.60 14.22
N TYR A 114 -0.62 -31.29 14.90
CA TYR A 114 -0.93 -32.09 16.09
C TYR A 114 -1.55 -31.23 17.19
N CYS A 115 -0.93 -30.10 17.54
CA CYS A 115 -1.49 -29.18 18.52
C CYS A 115 -2.85 -28.62 18.09
N SER A 116 -3.01 -28.27 16.81
CA SER A 116 -4.28 -27.77 16.28
C SER A 116 -5.39 -28.81 16.34
N TYR A 117 -5.08 -30.06 16.01
CA TYR A 117 -6.03 -31.17 16.05
C TYR A 117 -6.54 -31.40 17.47
N TRP A 118 -5.63 -31.52 18.44
CA TRP A 118 -6.01 -31.80 19.83
C TRP A 118 -6.72 -30.63 20.53
N ARG A 119 -6.49 -29.40 20.08
CA ARG A 119 -7.13 -28.19 20.63
C ARG A 119 -8.45 -27.84 19.94
N ASN A 120 -8.91 -28.62 18.97
CA ASN A 120 -10.17 -28.39 18.29
C ASN A 120 -11.15 -29.57 18.52
N PRO A 121 -12.00 -29.49 19.58
CA PRO A 121 -12.95 -30.53 19.97
C PRO A 121 -13.87 -31.02 18.85
N GLN A 122 -14.17 -30.18 17.86
CA GLN A 122 -15.07 -30.56 16.76
C GLN A 122 -14.43 -31.55 15.77
N TYR A 123 -13.09 -31.63 15.74
CA TYR A 123 -12.33 -32.47 14.81
C TYR A 123 -11.82 -33.77 15.45
N ASN A 124 -11.88 -33.89 16.78
CA ASN A 124 -11.38 -35.03 17.53
C ASN A 124 -12.36 -35.57 18.59
N ALA A 125 -13.65 -35.17 18.50
CA ALA A 125 -14.75 -35.82 19.22
C ALA A 125 -15.14 -37.16 18.57
#